data_AF-A0A077Y184-F1
#
_entry.id   AF-A0A077Y184-F1
#
_cell.length_a   1.000
_cell.length_b   1.000
_cell.length_c   1.000
_cell.angle_alpha   90.00
_cell.angle_beta   90.00
_cell.angle_gamma   90.00
#
_symmetry.space_group_name_H-M   'P 1'
#
loop_
_entity.id
_entity.type
_entity.pdbx_description
1 polymer ?
#
loop_
_entity_poly.entity_id
_entity_poly.type
_entity_poly.pdbx_seq_one_letter_code
_entity_poly.pdbx_strand_id
1 'polypeptide(L)'
;MAAKRKKIVYTTFPAFSFDKVMFFHKIRTEKGYSAFECSFMIGKHNFLIRDAENPLKKTLIDAEDSLVLAKVFNLEPYNPPCNPIDYYKLDVTFSIVERKKMQWEIVIANDEIKRLRALKIIEEDKEIELPTSSFLSTYDDVQEYFKKLVAEGYFNSARTALDILNKYRESVEFGPDFHPRYLIKNIRYYLNKKSGEPILFDRRTNQFSRRLYFKPFNFEILSSNDLISKTFLNAGINTFQKAGSWVSNLTYRRNHDKENELALFTDLCGTCSTKHALLKRLADENGSHELKLILGLFKMDGNNTPAIKDIMKEHNLPYIPEAHNYLRVSNYIMDFTGIGINETKFELDLLQEIEIQADQITDFKVQYHRGYLAQWIEDNKIPYSLDELWSIREECIGLIGNVKQ
;
A
#
# COMPACT_ATOMS: atom_id res chain seq x y z
N MET A 1 50.22 3.35 -19.09
CA MET A 1 49.09 3.97 -18.35
C MET A 1 48.78 5.31 -19.00
N ALA A 2 47.73 5.40 -19.82
CA ALA A 2 47.34 6.65 -20.45
C ALA A 2 46.64 7.54 -19.42
N ALA A 3 47.16 8.75 -19.20
CA ALA A 3 46.52 9.75 -18.35
C ALA A 3 45.08 9.98 -18.83
N LYS A 4 44.08 9.67 -17.98
CA LYS A 4 42.68 10.00 -18.25
C LYS A 4 42.61 11.51 -18.49
N ARG A 5 42.30 11.93 -19.73
CA ARG A 5 42.16 13.35 -20.11
C ARG A 5 41.18 14.04 -19.15
N LYS A 6 41.70 14.86 -18.24
CA LYS A 6 40.90 15.82 -17.48
C LYS A 6 40.46 16.90 -18.46
N LYS A 7 39.16 17.03 -18.69
CA LYS A 7 38.59 18.13 -19.48
C LYS A 7 38.13 19.21 -18.50
N ILE A 8 38.47 20.46 -18.77
CA ILE A 8 38.00 21.62 -17.99
C ILE A 8 36.94 22.34 -18.82
N VAL A 9 35.82 22.70 -18.19
CA VAL A 9 34.76 23.51 -18.79
C VAL A 9 34.52 24.71 -17.90
N TYR A 10 34.53 25.88 -18.51
CA TYR A 10 34.24 27.16 -17.86
C TYR A 10 32.76 27.48 -18.04
N THR A 11 32.06 27.80 -16.95
CA THR A 11 30.64 28.16 -17.00
C THR A 11 30.32 29.28 -16.01
N THR A 12 29.14 29.88 -16.15
CA THR A 12 28.57 30.78 -15.13
C THR A 12 27.34 30.14 -14.51
N PHE A 13 27.12 30.39 -13.22
CA PHE A 13 25.98 29.85 -12.48
C PHE A 13 25.46 30.88 -11.48
N PRO A 14 24.13 31.05 -11.30
CA PRO A 14 23.60 31.99 -10.31
C PRO A 14 24.15 31.68 -8.92
N ALA A 15 24.80 32.65 -8.29
CA ALA A 15 25.56 32.40 -7.06
C ALA A 15 24.68 31.88 -5.93
N PHE A 16 23.49 32.49 -5.78
CA PHE A 16 22.45 32.06 -4.85
C PHE A 16 22.04 30.59 -5.04
N SER A 17 21.85 30.16 -6.30
CA SER A 17 21.48 28.77 -6.59
C SER A 17 22.65 27.81 -6.34
N PHE A 18 23.89 28.23 -6.61
CA PHE A 18 25.07 27.40 -6.35
C PHE A 18 25.31 27.23 -4.84
N ASP A 19 25.12 28.28 -4.04
CA ASP A 19 25.23 28.19 -2.58
C ASP A 19 24.22 27.19 -2.00
N LYS A 20 22.99 27.13 -2.54
CA LYS A 20 22.02 26.08 -2.19
C LYS A 20 22.52 24.67 -2.52
N VAL A 21 23.11 24.50 -3.71
CA VAL A 21 23.70 23.22 -4.13
C VAL A 21 24.81 22.80 -3.16
N MET A 22 25.75 23.70 -2.85
CA MET A 22 26.82 23.45 -1.88
C MET A 22 26.28 23.04 -0.52
N PHE A 23 25.27 23.77 -0.02
CA PHE A 23 24.66 23.55 1.29
C PHE A 23 23.96 22.19 1.37
N PHE A 24 23.02 21.91 0.44
CA PHE A 24 22.28 20.66 0.47
C PHE A 24 23.15 19.46 0.14
N HIS A 25 24.13 19.59 -0.76
CA HIS A 25 25.09 18.53 -1.06
C HIS A 25 25.87 18.12 0.19
N LYS A 26 26.39 19.10 0.94
CA LYS A 26 27.09 18.85 2.21
C LYS A 26 26.19 18.13 3.20
N ILE A 27 25.00 18.67 3.47
CA ILE A 27 24.11 18.10 4.50
C ILE A 27 23.62 16.70 4.12
N ARG A 28 23.21 16.49 2.86
CA ARG A 28 22.70 15.18 2.43
C ARG A 28 23.79 14.12 2.49
N THR A 29 25.03 14.46 2.13
CA THR A 29 26.15 13.50 2.17
C THR A 29 26.58 13.19 3.59
N GLU A 30 26.63 14.19 4.48
CA GLU A 30 26.90 14.00 5.92
C GLU A 30 25.83 13.15 6.60
N LYS A 31 24.55 13.34 6.25
CA LYS A 31 23.43 12.55 6.80
C LYS A 31 23.19 11.22 6.07
N GLY A 32 23.86 10.95 4.96
CA GLY A 32 23.74 9.68 4.22
C GLY A 32 22.53 9.55 3.29
N TYR A 33 22.03 10.67 2.76
CA TYR A 33 20.94 10.75 1.80
C TYR A 33 21.49 10.86 0.37
N SER A 34 21.13 9.89 -0.47
CA SER A 34 21.39 9.94 -1.91
C SER A 34 20.59 11.07 -2.59
N ALA A 35 21.06 11.50 -3.75
CA ALA A 35 20.36 12.44 -4.61
C ALA A 35 18.99 11.90 -5.05
N PHE A 36 18.85 10.58 -5.21
CA PHE A 36 17.58 9.93 -5.50
C PHE A 36 16.60 10.05 -4.32
N GLU A 37 17.04 9.72 -3.10
CA GLU A 37 16.19 9.83 -1.90
C GLU A 37 15.71 11.27 -1.71
N CYS A 38 16.60 12.25 -1.86
CA CYS A 38 16.25 13.67 -1.80
C CYS A 38 15.20 14.04 -2.87
N SER A 39 15.41 13.62 -4.13
CA SER A 39 14.47 13.88 -5.23
C SER A 39 13.10 13.23 -5.01
N PHE A 40 13.08 12.05 -4.39
CA PHE A 40 11.85 11.35 -4.04
C PHE A 40 11.08 12.10 -2.94
N MET A 41 11.77 12.56 -1.91
CA MET A 41 11.16 13.24 -0.76
C MET A 41 10.48 14.57 -1.13
N ILE A 42 11.01 15.28 -2.13
CA ILE A 42 10.39 16.49 -2.70
C ILE A 42 9.35 16.20 -3.80
N GLY A 43 9.08 14.93 -4.12
CA GLY A 43 8.06 14.54 -5.09
C GLY A 43 8.42 14.83 -6.55
N LYS A 44 9.71 14.96 -6.89
CA LYS A 44 10.17 15.27 -8.25
C LYS A 44 10.66 14.02 -8.99
N HIS A 45 11.15 14.20 -10.21
CA HIS A 45 11.72 13.08 -10.99
C HIS A 45 13.00 12.54 -10.32
N ASN A 46 13.32 11.27 -10.56
CA ASN A 46 14.36 10.51 -9.83
C ASN A 46 15.75 11.17 -9.74
N PHE A 47 16.09 12.06 -10.68
CA PHE A 47 17.42 12.65 -10.80
C PHE A 47 17.44 14.17 -10.59
N LEU A 48 16.43 14.79 -9.98
CA LEU A 48 16.36 16.25 -9.87
C LEU A 48 17.55 16.82 -9.10
N ILE A 49 17.83 16.26 -7.92
CA ILE A 49 18.96 16.72 -7.10
C ILE A 49 20.30 16.41 -7.77
N ARG A 50 20.44 15.22 -8.36
CA ARG A 50 21.66 14.84 -9.10
C ARG A 50 21.94 15.79 -10.25
N ASP A 51 20.91 16.16 -11.01
CA ASP A 51 21.05 17.06 -12.14
C ASP A 51 21.24 18.51 -11.69
N ALA A 52 20.61 18.95 -10.59
CA ALA A 52 20.81 20.28 -10.01
C ALA A 52 22.21 20.49 -9.43
N GLU A 53 22.84 19.42 -8.94
CA GLU A 53 24.21 19.41 -8.46
C GLU A 53 25.26 19.50 -9.58
N ASN A 54 24.85 19.27 -10.83
CA ASN A 54 25.71 19.40 -11.98
C ASN A 54 25.60 20.83 -12.57
N PRO A 55 26.61 21.70 -12.42
CA PRO A 55 26.54 23.08 -12.90
C PRO A 55 26.50 23.23 -14.42
N LEU A 56 26.64 22.13 -15.18
CA LEU A 56 26.42 22.12 -16.63
C LEU A 56 24.97 21.83 -17.03
N LYS A 57 24.10 21.50 -16.08
CA LYS A 57 22.66 21.33 -16.30
C LYS A 57 21.93 22.62 -15.95
N LYS A 58 20.74 22.79 -16.52
CA LYS A 58 19.85 23.93 -16.25
C LYS A 58 18.93 23.70 -15.04
N THR A 59 18.97 22.51 -14.45
CA THR A 59 18.12 22.13 -13.32
C THR A 59 18.54 22.92 -12.09
N LEU A 60 17.57 23.49 -11.37
CA LEU A 60 17.79 24.26 -10.15
C LEU A 60 16.91 23.69 -9.03
N ILE A 61 17.35 23.87 -7.79
CA ILE A 61 16.52 23.63 -6.60
C ILE A 61 15.71 24.90 -6.35
N ASP A 62 14.41 24.84 -6.61
CA ASP A 62 13.52 25.99 -6.41
C ASP A 62 13.31 26.29 -4.91
N ALA A 63 12.58 27.37 -4.60
CA ALA A 63 12.37 27.78 -3.21
C ALA A 63 11.49 26.80 -2.42
N GLU A 64 10.51 26.18 -3.07
CA GLU A 64 9.60 25.22 -2.45
C GLU A 64 10.33 23.91 -2.14
N ASP A 65 11.11 23.40 -3.10
CA ASP A 65 11.97 22.22 -2.94
C ASP A 65 13.01 22.43 -1.83
N SER A 66 13.58 23.63 -1.74
CA SER A 66 14.52 24.00 -0.68
C SER A 66 13.87 23.88 0.70
N LEU A 67 12.62 24.35 0.85
CA LEU A 67 11.88 24.29 2.10
C LEU A 67 11.55 22.84 2.48
N VAL A 68 11.14 22.01 1.51
CA VAL A 68 10.87 20.59 1.76
C VAL A 68 12.14 19.85 2.15
N LEU A 69 13.26 20.06 1.45
CA LEU A 69 14.55 19.48 1.83
C LEU A 69 14.98 19.88 3.24
N ALA A 70 14.83 21.16 3.59
CA ALA A 70 15.14 21.64 4.94
C ALA A 70 14.35 20.87 6.00
N LYS A 71 13.04 20.66 5.79
CA LYS A 71 12.19 19.85 6.67
C LYS A 71 12.62 18.38 6.70
N VAL A 72 12.96 17.77 5.55
CA VAL A 72 13.47 16.39 5.49
C VAL A 72 14.73 16.23 6.34
N PHE A 73 15.60 17.23 6.37
CA PHE A 73 16.84 17.21 7.14
C PHE A 73 16.69 17.68 8.59
N ASN A 74 15.47 18.01 9.05
CA ASN A 74 15.17 18.64 10.35
C ASN A 74 16.00 19.92 10.58
N LEU A 75 16.14 20.74 9.54
CA LEU A 75 16.79 22.04 9.63
C LEU A 75 15.74 23.09 10.03
N GLU A 76 16.12 23.98 10.95
CA GLU A 76 15.44 25.26 11.16
C GLU A 76 15.25 25.99 9.82
N PRO A 77 14.25 26.89 9.67
CA PRO A 77 13.94 27.52 8.39
C PRO A 77 15.21 28.06 7.71
N TYR A 78 15.63 27.35 6.66
CA TYR A 78 16.81 27.68 5.89
C TYR A 78 16.46 28.84 4.98
N ASN A 79 17.00 30.02 5.30
CA ASN A 79 17.07 31.12 4.36
C ASN A 79 18.53 31.21 3.88
N PRO A 80 18.83 30.92 2.60
CA PRO A 80 20.18 31.09 2.08
C PRO A 80 20.62 32.54 2.31
N PRO A 81 21.85 32.78 2.80
CA PRO A 81 22.35 34.14 2.98
C PRO A 81 22.33 34.88 1.64
N CYS A 82 21.95 36.16 1.65
CA CYS A 82 22.06 37.02 0.47
C CYS A 82 23.51 37.05 0.00
N ASN A 83 23.72 36.70 -1.26
CA ASN A 83 25.03 36.75 -1.88
C ASN A 83 25.17 38.11 -2.58
N PRO A 84 26.24 38.90 -2.30
CA PRO A 84 26.47 40.16 -3.00
C PRO A 84 26.86 39.96 -4.47
N ILE A 85 27.16 38.73 -4.87
CA ILE A 85 27.53 38.35 -6.23
C ILE A 85 26.32 37.70 -6.90
N ASP A 86 25.96 38.16 -8.10
CA ASP A 86 24.84 37.58 -8.85
C ASP A 86 25.20 36.22 -9.47
N TYR A 87 26.43 36.10 -10.00
CA TYR A 87 26.92 34.92 -10.71
C TYR A 87 28.33 34.50 -10.31
N TYR A 88 28.51 33.20 -10.12
CA TYR A 88 29.83 32.58 -10.02
C TYR A 88 30.35 32.15 -11.39
N LYS A 89 31.62 32.44 -11.66
CA LYS A 89 32.44 31.80 -12.69
C LYS A 89 32.98 30.50 -12.10
N LEU A 90 32.66 29.38 -12.74
CA LEU A 90 32.98 28.04 -12.26
C LEU A 90 33.93 27.34 -13.23
N ASP A 91 35.00 26.81 -12.67
CA ASP A 91 35.92 25.90 -13.34
C ASP A 91 35.51 24.47 -13.01
N VAL A 92 34.97 23.75 -13.99
CA VAL A 92 34.47 22.38 -13.79
C VAL A 92 35.40 21.40 -14.47
N THR A 93 36.07 20.57 -13.67
CA THR A 93 36.97 19.52 -14.16
C THR A 93 36.28 18.15 -14.12
N PHE A 94 36.27 17.46 -15.27
CA PHE A 94 35.64 16.15 -15.44
C PHE A 94 36.67 15.04 -15.41
N SER A 95 36.38 13.99 -14.65
CA SER A 95 37.17 12.75 -14.70
C SER A 95 36.27 11.53 -14.59
N ILE A 96 36.68 10.42 -15.21
CA ILE A 96 36.01 9.13 -15.07
C ILE A 96 36.66 8.43 -13.88
N VAL A 97 35.88 8.08 -12.85
CA VAL A 97 36.42 7.41 -11.66
C VAL A 97 36.38 5.90 -11.85
N GLU A 98 35.19 5.37 -12.14
CA GLU A 98 34.91 3.94 -12.36
C GLU A 98 33.96 3.74 -13.55
N ARG A 99 33.76 2.50 -14.01
CA ARG A 99 32.93 2.10 -15.20
C ARG A 99 31.79 3.10 -15.54
N LYS A 100 32.07 4.06 -16.43
CA LYS A 100 31.15 5.13 -16.90
C LYS A 100 30.66 6.14 -15.85
N LYS A 101 31.10 6.10 -14.59
CA LYS A 101 30.78 7.10 -13.56
C LYS A 101 31.65 8.34 -13.70
N MET A 102 31.00 9.48 -13.80
CA MET A 102 31.65 10.77 -13.90
C MET A 102 31.87 11.37 -12.51
N GLN A 103 32.97 12.09 -12.35
CA GLN A 103 33.23 12.95 -11.23
C GLN A 103 33.50 14.36 -11.73
N TRP A 104 32.99 15.32 -10.97
CA TRP A 104 33.15 16.75 -11.17
C TRP A 104 33.89 17.35 -9.98
N GLU A 105 34.97 18.05 -10.28
CA GLU A 105 35.63 18.97 -9.34
C GLU A 105 35.27 20.39 -9.80
N ILE A 106 34.49 21.10 -8.98
CA ILE A 106 33.96 22.43 -9.29
C ILE A 106 34.69 23.43 -8.40
N VAL A 107 35.38 24.39 -9.01
CA VAL A 107 36.10 25.46 -8.29
C VAL A 107 35.48 26.80 -8.66
N ILE A 108 35.18 27.63 -7.65
CA ILE A 108 34.74 29.01 -7.91
C ILE A 108 35.96 29.87 -8.24
N ALA A 109 35.99 30.44 -9.43
CA ALA A 109 37.11 31.20 -10.00
C ALA A 109 36.87 32.72 -10.00
N ASN A 110 36.04 33.24 -9.08
CA ASN A 110 35.83 34.69 -8.94
C ASN A 110 36.95 35.31 -8.09
N ASP A 111 37.69 36.26 -8.67
CA ASP A 111 38.78 36.99 -8.01
C ASP A 111 38.33 37.76 -6.74
N GLU A 112 37.04 38.09 -6.65
CA GLU A 112 36.43 38.81 -5.51
C GLU A 112 36.24 37.91 -4.26
N ILE A 113 36.39 36.59 -4.38
CA ILE A 113 36.16 35.64 -3.30
C ILE A 113 37.51 35.25 -2.67
N LYS A 114 37.78 35.76 -1.46
CA LYS A 114 39.04 35.49 -0.72
C LYS A 114 39.29 34.02 -0.37
N ARG A 115 38.27 33.17 -0.33
CA ARG A 115 38.39 31.74 0.03
C ARG A 115 38.01 30.87 -1.14
N LEU A 116 38.96 30.05 -1.58
CA LEU A 116 38.75 29.01 -2.58
C LEU A 116 37.67 28.04 -2.09
N ARG A 117 36.53 28.00 -2.77
CA ARG A 117 35.46 27.03 -2.52
C ARG A 117 35.53 25.98 -3.63
N ALA A 118 35.66 24.73 -3.23
CA ALA A 118 35.65 23.60 -4.14
C ALA A 118 34.57 22.59 -3.72
N LEU A 119 33.87 22.03 -4.71
CA LEU A 119 32.91 20.96 -4.54
C LEU A 119 33.35 19.76 -5.37
N LYS A 120 33.36 18.59 -4.75
CA LYS A 120 33.65 17.34 -5.44
C LYS A 120 32.40 16.47 -5.41
N ILE A 121 31.84 16.22 -6.59
CA ILE A 121 30.64 15.41 -6.76
C ILE A 121 30.96 14.21 -7.62
N ILE A 122 30.50 13.03 -7.19
CA ILE A 122 30.55 11.81 -7.98
C ILE A 122 29.13 11.51 -8.45
N GLU A 123 28.99 11.12 -9.70
CA GLU A 123 27.70 10.71 -10.25
C GLU A 123 27.14 9.51 -9.48
N GLU A 124 25.95 9.69 -8.93
CA GLU A 124 25.23 8.67 -8.17
C GLU A 124 24.35 7.82 -9.09
N ASP A 125 24.48 6.50 -8.94
CA ASP A 125 23.48 5.57 -9.48
C ASP A 125 22.14 5.79 -8.77
N LYS A 126 21.04 5.51 -9.46
CA LYS A 126 19.69 5.75 -8.93
C LYS A 126 19.44 5.11 -7.56
N GLU A 127 19.99 3.93 -7.32
CA GLU A 127 19.71 3.13 -6.12
C GLU A 127 20.97 2.97 -5.25
N ILE A 128 21.89 3.94 -5.32
CA ILE A 128 23.05 3.95 -4.43
C ILE A 128 22.60 4.14 -2.98
N GLU A 129 23.16 3.35 -2.08
CA GLU A 129 22.96 3.51 -0.65
C GLU A 129 24.20 4.17 -0.05
N LEU A 130 24.02 5.33 0.57
CA LEU A 130 25.11 6.01 1.27
C LEU A 130 25.14 5.55 2.74
N PRO A 131 26.32 5.44 3.36
CA PRO A 131 26.41 5.28 4.80
C PRO A 131 25.67 6.42 5.52
N THR A 132 24.84 6.11 6.51
CA THR A 132 24.08 7.11 7.27
C THR A 132 24.37 6.98 8.76
N SER A 133 24.45 8.12 9.45
CA SER A 133 24.47 8.24 10.91
C SER A 133 23.07 8.41 11.50
N SER A 134 22.05 8.58 10.66
CA SER A 134 20.64 8.67 11.08
C SER A 134 20.10 7.29 11.48
N PHE A 135 19.05 7.24 12.28
CA PHE A 135 18.43 5.98 12.67
C PHE A 135 17.81 5.28 11.46
N LEU A 136 18.26 4.05 11.19
CA LEU A 136 17.77 3.23 10.10
C LEU A 136 17.09 1.98 10.68
N SER A 137 15.76 1.96 10.70
CA SER A 137 14.97 0.80 11.11
C SER A 137 15.17 -0.39 10.17
N THR A 138 14.63 -1.56 10.52
CA THR A 138 14.54 -2.65 9.55
C THR A 138 13.48 -2.35 8.47
N TYR A 139 13.55 -3.06 7.35
CA TYR A 139 12.50 -2.94 6.33
C TYR A 139 11.16 -3.48 6.85
N ASP A 140 11.18 -4.55 7.65
CA ASP A 140 9.99 -5.22 8.16
C ASP A 140 9.21 -4.31 9.13
N ASP A 141 9.90 -3.63 10.06
CA ASP A 141 9.26 -2.65 10.96
C ASP A 141 8.57 -1.54 10.15
N VAL A 142 9.24 -1.08 9.08
CA VAL A 142 8.67 -0.05 8.20
C VAL A 142 7.42 -0.57 7.50
N GLN A 143 7.41 -1.82 7.05
CA GLN A 143 6.24 -2.42 6.41
C GLN A 143 5.09 -2.59 7.41
N GLU A 144 5.36 -3.07 8.62
CA GLU A 144 4.36 -3.28 9.66
C GLU A 144 3.70 -1.96 10.06
N TYR A 145 4.49 -0.92 10.34
CA TYR A 145 3.93 0.40 10.65
C TYR A 145 3.17 0.99 9.46
N PHE A 146 3.63 0.77 8.23
CA PHE A 146 2.89 1.23 7.05
C PHE A 146 1.52 0.54 6.93
N LYS A 147 1.47 -0.79 7.15
CA LYS A 147 0.22 -1.56 7.18
C LYS A 147 -0.72 -1.03 8.26
N LYS A 148 -0.19 -0.67 9.44
CA LYS A 148 -0.96 -0.01 10.51
C LYS A 148 -1.54 1.33 10.06
N LEU A 149 -0.74 2.20 9.45
CA LEU A 149 -1.23 3.48 8.91
C LEU A 149 -2.33 3.30 7.86
N VAL A 150 -2.20 2.26 7.02
CA VAL A 150 -3.24 1.87 6.06
C VAL A 150 -4.51 1.42 6.79
N ALA A 151 -4.39 0.57 7.81
CA ALA A 151 -5.50 0.10 8.64
C ALA A 151 -6.19 1.24 9.42
N GLU A 152 -5.46 2.27 9.81
CA GLU A 152 -6.00 3.47 10.45
C GLU A 152 -6.62 4.47 9.45
N GLY A 153 -6.60 4.17 8.15
CA GLY A 153 -7.14 5.05 7.12
C GLY A 153 -6.30 6.31 6.87
N TYR A 154 -5.02 6.31 7.26
CA TYR A 154 -4.12 7.46 7.06
C TYR A 154 -4.01 7.88 5.59
N PHE A 155 -4.09 6.91 4.67
CA PHE A 155 -3.99 7.11 3.23
C PHE A 155 -5.34 7.37 2.53
N ASN A 156 -6.44 7.53 3.28
CA ASN A 156 -7.76 7.89 2.74
C ASN A 156 -7.79 9.33 2.16
N SER A 157 -6.70 10.08 2.30
CA SER A 157 -6.49 11.37 1.64
C SER A 157 -5.03 11.48 1.18
N ALA A 158 -4.79 12.35 0.20
CA ALA A 158 -3.46 12.51 -0.40
C ALA A 158 -2.39 12.87 0.65
N ARG A 159 -1.21 12.26 0.52
CA ARG A 159 -0.03 12.50 1.37
C ARG A 159 1.19 12.76 0.50
N THR A 160 2.00 13.74 0.89
CA THR A 160 3.33 13.93 0.35
C THR A 160 4.32 12.94 0.98
N ALA A 161 5.46 12.70 0.35
CA ALA A 161 6.50 11.86 0.96
C ALA A 161 6.97 12.43 2.32
N LEU A 162 7.00 13.76 2.46
CA LEU A 162 7.30 14.44 3.71
C LEU A 162 6.24 14.17 4.79
N ASP A 163 4.94 14.22 4.46
CA ASP A 163 3.87 13.92 5.43
C ASP A 163 4.01 12.49 5.98
N ILE A 164 4.36 11.54 5.11
CA ILE A 164 4.56 10.14 5.53
C ILE A 164 5.81 10.05 6.41
N LEU A 165 6.92 10.67 6.04
CA LEU A 165 8.14 10.67 6.85
C LEU A 165 7.92 11.29 8.24
N ASN A 166 7.20 12.41 8.33
CA ASN A 166 6.86 13.04 9.61
C ASN A 166 6.02 12.11 10.47
N LYS A 167 5.05 11.40 9.88
CA LYS A 167 4.22 10.43 10.61
C LYS A 167 5.02 9.27 11.19
N TYR A 168 6.12 8.86 10.56
CA TYR A 168 7.07 7.91 11.13
C TYR A 168 7.86 8.58 12.26
N ARG A 169 8.42 9.77 12.02
CA ARG A 169 9.25 10.50 12.99
C ARG A 169 8.53 10.91 14.27
N GLU A 170 7.22 11.09 14.21
CA GLU A 170 6.35 11.35 15.35
C GLU A 170 6.07 10.08 16.18
N SER A 171 6.29 8.89 15.61
CA SER A 171 6.11 7.62 16.31
C SER A 171 7.28 7.36 17.27
N VAL A 172 6.96 6.74 18.40
CA VAL A 172 7.95 6.34 19.43
C VAL A 172 8.94 5.31 18.87
N GLU A 173 8.52 4.47 17.93
CA GLU A 173 9.32 3.38 17.35
C GLU A 173 10.43 3.90 16.44
N PHE A 174 10.17 4.98 15.68
CA PHE A 174 11.13 5.51 14.70
C PHE A 174 11.84 6.78 15.16
N GLY A 175 11.13 7.68 15.84
CA GLY A 175 11.68 8.92 16.38
C GLY A 175 12.18 9.94 15.33
N PRO A 176 12.60 11.14 15.77
CA PRO A 176 12.86 12.29 14.90
C PRO A 176 14.02 12.08 13.91
N ASP A 177 14.97 11.20 14.24
CA ASP A 177 16.16 10.94 13.43
C ASP A 177 15.99 9.78 12.42
N PHE A 178 14.76 9.29 12.22
CA PHE A 178 14.47 8.25 11.26
C PHE A 178 14.87 8.63 9.83
N HIS A 179 15.63 7.74 9.20
CA HIS A 179 16.10 7.82 7.82
C HIS A 179 15.09 7.21 6.84
N PRO A 180 14.69 7.90 5.74
CA PRO A 180 13.57 7.48 4.89
C PRO A 180 13.88 6.34 3.90
N ARG A 181 15.09 5.78 3.89
CA ARG A 181 15.52 4.80 2.87
C ARG A 181 14.54 3.65 2.68
N TYR A 182 14.24 2.93 3.76
CA TYR A 182 13.32 1.81 3.71
C TYR A 182 11.86 2.25 3.57
N LEU A 183 11.52 3.46 4.04
CA LEU A 183 10.22 4.08 3.75
C LEU A 183 10.02 4.31 2.24
N ILE A 184 11.01 4.85 1.54
CA ILE A 184 10.97 5.08 0.10
C ILE A 184 10.86 3.74 -0.64
N LYS A 185 11.65 2.73 -0.23
CA LYS A 185 11.54 1.36 -0.76
C LYS A 185 10.12 0.81 -0.59
N ASN A 186 9.53 0.97 0.59
CA ASN A 186 8.19 0.51 0.90
C ASN A 186 7.11 1.26 0.09
N ILE A 187 7.15 2.60 0.03
CA ILE A 187 6.21 3.37 -0.78
C ILE A 187 6.26 2.91 -2.25
N ARG A 188 7.47 2.73 -2.81
CA ARG A 188 7.66 2.26 -4.19
C ARG A 188 7.08 0.86 -4.42
N TYR A 189 7.11 -0.02 -3.42
CA TYR A 189 6.46 -1.33 -3.50
C TYR A 189 4.96 -1.16 -3.78
N TYR A 190 4.28 -0.27 -3.06
CA TYR A 190 2.86 0.04 -3.28
C TYR A 190 2.59 0.84 -4.58
N LEU A 191 3.56 1.47 -5.23
CA LEU A 191 3.33 2.22 -6.48
C LEU A 191 3.11 1.35 -7.75
N ASN A 192 3.44 0.05 -7.70
CA ASN A 192 3.35 -0.81 -8.88
C ASN A 192 1.92 -1.32 -9.11
N LYS A 193 1.31 -0.93 -10.24
CA LYS A 193 -0.05 -1.29 -10.68
C LYS A 193 -0.26 -2.79 -10.95
N LYS A 194 0.79 -3.58 -11.18
CA LYS A 194 0.70 -5.00 -11.61
C LYS A 194 0.08 -5.97 -10.59
N SER A 195 -0.57 -5.48 -9.53
CA SER A 195 -0.78 -6.30 -8.34
C SER A 195 -1.90 -5.83 -7.40
N GLY A 196 -2.86 -5.00 -7.78
CA GLY A 196 -4.02 -4.81 -6.90
C GLY A 196 -4.81 -3.53 -7.09
N GLU A 197 -5.86 -3.40 -6.30
CA GLU A 197 -6.75 -2.25 -6.25
C GLU A 197 -6.05 -1.01 -5.66
N PRO A 198 -6.42 0.21 -6.07
CA PRO A 198 -5.89 1.42 -5.49
C PRO A 198 -6.26 1.51 -4.00
N ILE A 199 -5.34 2.01 -3.16
CA ILE A 199 -5.68 2.41 -1.78
C ILE A 199 -6.68 3.57 -1.89
N LEU A 200 -7.92 3.35 -1.41
CA LEU A 200 -9.10 4.20 -1.67
C LEU A 200 -8.89 5.68 -1.29
N PHE A 201 -8.92 6.60 -2.28
CA PHE A 201 -9.84 7.75 -2.40
C PHE A 201 -9.47 8.63 -3.62
N ASP A 202 -10.43 8.85 -4.54
CA ASP A 202 -10.22 9.47 -5.87
C ASP A 202 -10.69 10.93 -5.99
N ARG A 203 -10.56 11.75 -4.93
CA ARG A 203 -11.01 13.17 -4.99
C ARG A 203 -9.97 14.16 -5.52
N ARG A 204 -8.78 13.72 -5.95
CA ARG A 204 -7.81 14.57 -6.66
C ARG A 204 -7.51 13.99 -8.04
N THR A 205 -8.24 14.48 -9.03
CA THR A 205 -8.00 14.27 -10.47
C THR A 205 -6.94 15.22 -11.05
N ASN A 206 -6.28 16.04 -10.23
CA ASN A 206 -5.21 16.89 -10.71
C ASN A 206 -3.92 16.10 -10.92
N GLN A 207 -3.42 16.24 -12.15
CA GLN A 207 -2.37 15.46 -12.80
C GLN A 207 -1.07 15.50 -11.97
N PHE A 208 -0.30 14.39 -11.99
CA PHE A 208 0.97 14.13 -11.29
C PHE A 208 0.92 13.43 -9.92
N SER A 209 -0.25 13.03 -9.39
CA SER A 209 -0.31 12.18 -8.21
C SER A 209 0.07 10.72 -8.53
N ARG A 210 0.89 10.08 -7.69
CA ARG A 210 1.17 8.65 -7.78
C ARG A 210 0.17 7.90 -6.90
N ARG A 211 -0.53 6.92 -7.47
CA ARG A 211 -1.48 6.07 -6.74
C ARG A 211 -0.74 4.94 -6.05
N LEU A 212 -1.08 4.71 -4.78
CA LEU A 212 -0.69 3.49 -4.07
C LEU A 212 -1.69 2.39 -4.41
N TYR A 213 -1.19 1.19 -4.61
CA TYR A 213 -1.94 -0.02 -4.90
C TYR A 213 -1.62 -1.05 -3.84
N PHE A 214 -2.64 -1.69 -3.28
CA PHE A 214 -2.41 -2.88 -2.48
C PHE A 214 -1.73 -3.96 -3.32
N LYS A 215 -1.03 -4.87 -2.64
CA LYS A 215 -0.64 -6.14 -3.21
C LYS A 215 -1.69 -7.17 -2.86
N PRO A 216 -1.99 -8.15 -3.73
CA PRO A 216 -2.91 -9.19 -3.38
C PRO A 216 -2.22 -9.96 -2.25
N PHE A 217 -2.93 -10.17 -1.15
CA PHE A 217 -2.39 -10.99 -0.09
C PHE A 217 -2.04 -12.37 -0.66
N ASN A 218 -0.79 -12.77 -0.51
CA ASN A 218 -0.25 -13.98 -1.10
C ASN A 218 0.97 -14.46 -0.31
N PHE A 219 1.10 -15.78 -0.19
CA PHE A 219 2.25 -16.47 0.36
C PHE A 219 2.46 -17.78 -0.40
N GLU A 220 3.70 -18.29 -0.40
CA GLU A 220 4.00 -19.66 -0.82
C GLU A 220 3.51 -20.61 0.28
N ILE A 221 2.77 -21.65 -0.11
CA ILE A 221 2.29 -22.66 0.83
C ILE A 221 3.49 -23.48 1.30
N LEU A 222 3.72 -23.49 2.60
CA LEU A 222 4.78 -24.25 3.24
C LEU A 222 4.54 -25.74 3.04
N SER A 223 5.61 -26.46 2.74
CA SER A 223 5.60 -27.93 2.75
C SER A 223 5.49 -28.42 4.20
N SER A 224 4.27 -28.41 4.76
CA SER A 224 3.96 -28.96 6.07
C SER A 224 3.18 -30.28 5.96
N ASN A 225 3.06 -30.99 7.09
CA ASN A 225 2.21 -32.19 7.18
C ASN A 225 0.76 -31.84 7.52
N ASP A 226 0.43 -30.55 7.62
CA ASP A 226 -0.92 -30.10 7.98
C ASP A 226 -1.90 -30.37 6.83
N LEU A 227 -3.14 -30.68 7.21
CA LEU A 227 -4.12 -31.31 6.34
C LEU A 227 -4.46 -30.45 5.12
N ILE A 228 -4.69 -29.14 5.32
CA ILE A 228 -5.16 -28.25 4.27
C ILE A 228 -4.00 -27.92 3.30
N SER A 229 -2.84 -27.57 3.82
CA SER A 229 -1.63 -27.21 3.07
C SER A 229 -1.19 -28.39 2.20
N LYS A 230 -1.13 -29.60 2.77
CA LYS A 230 -0.83 -30.82 2.02
C LYS A 230 -1.85 -31.08 0.91
N THR A 231 -3.13 -30.83 1.15
CA THR A 231 -4.19 -31.05 0.16
C THR A 231 -4.07 -30.09 -1.03
N PHE A 232 -3.82 -28.81 -0.79
CA PHE A 232 -3.54 -27.84 -1.86
C PHE A 232 -2.28 -28.19 -2.65
N LEU A 233 -1.19 -28.54 -1.97
CA LEU A 233 0.07 -28.93 -2.62
C LEU A 233 -0.11 -30.17 -3.51
N ASN A 234 -0.86 -31.17 -3.05
CA ASN A 234 -1.19 -32.36 -3.85
C ASN A 234 -2.03 -32.03 -5.08
N ALA A 235 -2.84 -30.98 -5.03
CA ALA A 235 -3.60 -30.46 -6.17
C ALA A 235 -2.76 -29.57 -7.11
N GLY A 236 -1.46 -29.41 -6.87
CA GLY A 236 -0.57 -28.54 -7.66
C GLY A 236 -0.75 -27.05 -7.39
N ILE A 237 -1.45 -26.70 -6.31
CA ILE A 237 -1.70 -25.33 -5.87
C ILE A 237 -0.67 -25.00 -4.79
N ASN A 238 0.26 -24.10 -5.10
CA ASN A 238 1.42 -23.81 -4.25
C ASN A 238 1.45 -22.39 -3.67
N THR A 239 0.47 -21.55 -3.98
CA THR A 239 0.36 -20.21 -3.40
C THR A 239 -1.04 -19.91 -2.93
N PHE A 240 -1.18 -19.04 -1.93
CA PHE A 240 -2.48 -18.59 -1.45
C PHE A 240 -3.31 -17.94 -2.56
N GLN A 241 -2.67 -17.16 -3.45
CA GLN A 241 -3.34 -16.56 -4.60
C GLN A 241 -3.97 -17.62 -5.51
N LYS A 242 -3.26 -18.71 -5.82
CA LYS A 242 -3.80 -19.81 -6.62
C LYS A 242 -4.91 -20.55 -5.87
N ALA A 243 -4.79 -20.72 -4.55
CA ALA A 243 -5.84 -21.30 -3.72
C ALA A 243 -7.11 -20.45 -3.76
N GLY A 244 -7.00 -19.12 -3.58
CA GLY A 244 -8.11 -18.19 -3.70
C GLY A 244 -8.78 -18.22 -5.08
N SER A 245 -7.98 -18.23 -6.15
CA SER A 245 -8.51 -18.39 -7.52
C SER A 245 -9.26 -19.70 -7.71
N TRP A 246 -8.73 -20.82 -7.20
CA TRP A 246 -9.39 -22.12 -7.26
C TRP A 246 -10.71 -22.11 -6.50
N VAL A 247 -10.73 -21.64 -5.25
CA VAL A 247 -11.93 -21.54 -4.40
C VAL A 247 -13.01 -20.64 -5.05
N SER A 248 -12.59 -19.50 -5.63
CA SER A 248 -13.51 -18.58 -6.31
C SER A 248 -14.17 -19.20 -7.53
N ASN A 249 -13.50 -20.12 -8.23
CA ASN A 249 -14.03 -20.80 -9.40
C ASN A 249 -14.96 -21.99 -9.08
N LEU A 250 -15.03 -22.42 -7.82
CA LEU A 250 -15.97 -23.47 -7.43
C LEU A 250 -17.41 -22.96 -7.51
N THR A 251 -18.35 -23.82 -7.90
CA THR A 251 -19.78 -23.46 -7.95
C THR A 251 -20.27 -23.03 -6.57
N TYR A 252 -21.09 -21.98 -6.52
CA TYR A 252 -21.73 -21.55 -5.27
C TYR A 252 -22.90 -22.48 -4.92
N ARG A 253 -22.70 -23.40 -3.96
CA ARG A 253 -23.70 -24.40 -3.55
C ARG A 253 -23.37 -24.94 -2.15
N ARG A 254 -24.40 -25.39 -1.42
CA ARG A 254 -24.23 -26.05 -0.12
C ARG A 254 -23.46 -27.37 -0.27
N ASN A 255 -22.45 -27.56 0.57
CA ASN A 255 -21.72 -28.81 0.72
C ASN A 255 -22.61 -29.90 1.34
N HIS A 256 -22.25 -31.16 1.09
CA HIS A 256 -22.94 -32.31 1.71
C HIS A 256 -22.72 -32.35 3.22
N ASP A 257 -21.46 -32.17 3.62
CA ASP A 257 -21.05 -32.01 5.01
C ASP A 257 -20.25 -30.70 5.12
N LYS A 258 -20.82 -29.70 5.80
CA LYS A 258 -20.22 -28.39 6.00
C LYS A 258 -19.20 -28.35 7.15
N GLU A 259 -19.17 -29.39 7.99
CA GLU A 259 -18.18 -29.55 9.07
C GLU A 259 -16.91 -30.25 8.58
N ASN A 260 -16.97 -30.94 7.43
CA ASN A 260 -15.80 -31.50 6.78
C ASN A 260 -14.89 -30.38 6.22
N GLU A 261 -13.69 -30.27 6.78
CA GLU A 261 -12.69 -29.27 6.39
C GLU A 261 -12.24 -29.39 4.93
N LEU A 262 -12.39 -30.57 4.33
CA LEU A 262 -12.06 -30.86 2.93
C LEU A 262 -13.28 -30.90 2.00
N ALA A 263 -14.45 -30.46 2.46
CA ALA A 263 -15.70 -30.52 1.69
C ALA A 263 -15.61 -29.87 0.30
N LEU A 264 -14.82 -28.81 0.16
CA LEU A 264 -14.62 -28.16 -1.14
C LEU A 264 -13.86 -29.02 -2.15
N PHE A 265 -12.92 -29.84 -1.68
CA PHE A 265 -12.16 -30.76 -2.53
C PHE A 265 -12.98 -31.98 -2.92
N THR A 266 -13.92 -32.41 -2.07
CA THR A 266 -14.80 -33.55 -2.36
C THR A 266 -16.00 -33.14 -3.23
N ASP A 267 -16.65 -32.03 -2.89
CA ASP A 267 -17.94 -31.65 -3.48
C ASP A 267 -17.78 -30.72 -4.70
N LEU A 268 -16.57 -30.16 -4.89
CA LEU A 268 -16.23 -29.17 -5.91
C LEU A 268 -17.18 -27.98 -5.96
N CYS A 269 -17.72 -27.61 -4.80
CA CYS A 269 -18.58 -26.47 -4.59
C CYS A 269 -18.43 -25.94 -3.17
N GLY A 270 -18.97 -24.76 -2.90
CA GLY A 270 -19.06 -24.26 -1.54
C GLY A 270 -19.90 -22.99 -1.42
N THR A 271 -20.19 -22.60 -0.19
CA THR A 271 -20.85 -21.32 0.13
C THR A 271 -19.80 -20.30 0.58
N CYS A 272 -20.19 -19.05 0.82
CA CYS A 272 -19.27 -18.04 1.36
C CYS A 272 -18.63 -18.52 2.67
N SER A 273 -19.36 -19.28 3.48
CA SER A 273 -18.88 -19.86 4.73
C SER A 273 -17.76 -20.89 4.51
N THR A 274 -18.02 -21.97 3.78
CA THR A 274 -17.05 -23.07 3.60
C THR A 274 -15.85 -22.66 2.73
N LYS A 275 -16.08 -21.79 1.74
CA LYS A 275 -15.02 -21.22 0.89
C LYS A 275 -13.99 -20.42 1.68
N HIS A 276 -14.44 -19.46 2.48
CA HIS A 276 -13.52 -18.61 3.23
C HIS A 276 -12.93 -19.31 4.46
N ALA A 277 -13.65 -20.24 5.08
CA ALA A 277 -13.10 -21.06 6.16
C ALA A 277 -11.93 -21.92 5.70
N LEU A 278 -12.01 -22.53 4.51
CA LEU A 278 -10.90 -23.31 3.96
C LEU A 278 -9.65 -22.42 3.77
N LEU A 279 -9.82 -21.23 3.19
CA LEU A 279 -8.72 -20.29 2.98
C LEU A 279 -8.16 -19.74 4.30
N LYS A 280 -9.01 -19.51 5.30
CA LYS A 280 -8.58 -19.12 6.65
C LYS A 280 -7.71 -20.21 7.29
N ARG A 281 -8.17 -21.46 7.25
CA ARG A 281 -7.40 -22.62 7.76
C ARG A 281 -6.06 -22.76 7.04
N LEU A 282 -6.04 -22.58 5.71
CA LEU A 282 -4.79 -22.55 4.94
C LEU A 282 -3.85 -21.44 5.45
N ALA A 283 -4.35 -20.22 5.69
CA ALA A 283 -3.53 -19.13 6.20
C ALA A 283 -2.99 -19.42 7.60
N ASP A 284 -3.79 -20.02 8.48
CA ASP A 284 -3.37 -20.36 9.84
C ASP A 284 -2.28 -21.43 9.87
N GLU A 285 -2.41 -22.50 9.06
CA GLU A 285 -1.34 -23.51 8.90
C GLU A 285 -0.03 -22.91 8.37
N ASN A 286 -0.09 -21.77 7.68
CA ASN A 286 1.06 -21.08 7.11
C ASN A 286 1.52 -19.87 7.95
N GLY A 287 1.08 -19.76 9.20
CA GLY A 287 1.47 -18.69 10.13
C GLY A 287 1.00 -17.29 9.72
N SER A 288 0.08 -17.20 8.75
CA SER A 288 -0.42 -15.94 8.20
C SER A 288 -1.66 -15.46 8.96
N HIS A 289 -1.51 -15.28 10.27
CA HIS A 289 -2.60 -14.91 11.19
C HIS A 289 -3.12 -13.47 11.00
N GLU A 290 -2.44 -12.65 10.18
CA GLU A 290 -2.93 -11.34 9.76
C GLU A 290 -4.19 -11.41 8.89
N LEU A 291 -4.47 -12.58 8.30
CA LEU A 291 -5.69 -12.87 7.56
C LEU A 291 -6.80 -13.30 8.51
N LYS A 292 -7.85 -12.48 8.60
CA LYS A 292 -9.00 -12.66 9.48
C LYS A 292 -10.19 -13.21 8.69
N LEU A 293 -10.95 -14.12 9.29
CA LEU A 293 -12.25 -14.52 8.77
C LEU A 293 -13.31 -13.65 9.43
N ILE A 294 -14.09 -12.96 8.60
CA ILE A 294 -15.10 -12.00 9.07
C ILE A 294 -16.49 -12.57 8.79
N LEU A 295 -17.40 -12.34 9.74
CA LEU A 295 -18.84 -12.45 9.55
C LEU A 295 -19.42 -11.03 9.50
N GLY A 296 -19.82 -10.62 8.30
CA GLY A 296 -20.46 -9.34 8.06
C GLY A 296 -21.97 -9.49 7.88
N LEU A 297 -22.73 -8.60 8.51
CA LEU A 297 -24.14 -8.40 8.24
C LEU A 297 -24.29 -7.21 7.32
N PHE A 298 -24.96 -7.37 6.20
CA PHE A 298 -25.17 -6.31 5.22
C PHE A 298 -26.63 -6.21 4.79
N LYS A 299 -27.02 -5.07 4.23
CA LYS A 299 -28.35 -4.88 3.65
C LYS A 299 -28.42 -5.58 2.29
N MET A 300 -29.10 -6.72 2.20
CA MET A 300 -29.32 -7.39 0.91
C MET A 300 -30.62 -6.89 0.28
N ASP A 301 -30.57 -6.37 -0.94
CA ASP A 301 -31.73 -5.81 -1.65
C ASP A 301 -31.69 -6.11 -3.16
N GLY A 302 -32.70 -5.65 -3.89
CA GLY A 302 -32.77 -5.81 -5.35
C GLY A 302 -31.77 -4.96 -6.15
N ASN A 303 -31.02 -4.04 -5.52
CA ASN A 303 -30.01 -3.21 -6.17
C ASN A 303 -28.64 -3.88 -6.16
N ASN A 304 -28.23 -4.43 -5.01
CA ASN A 304 -26.97 -5.16 -4.87
C ASN A 304 -27.09 -6.64 -5.20
N THR A 305 -28.29 -7.21 -5.10
CA THR A 305 -28.59 -8.61 -5.43
C THR A 305 -29.82 -8.68 -6.36
N PRO A 306 -29.64 -8.41 -7.67
CA PRO A 306 -30.77 -8.29 -8.60
C PRO A 306 -31.70 -9.51 -8.65
N ALA A 307 -31.19 -10.71 -8.38
CA ALA A 307 -31.94 -11.95 -8.38
C ALA A 307 -33.10 -11.98 -7.35
N ILE A 308 -33.02 -11.21 -6.26
CA ILE A 308 -34.03 -11.22 -5.19
C ILE A 308 -35.03 -10.06 -5.27
N LYS A 309 -34.92 -9.23 -6.31
CA LYS A 309 -35.70 -7.99 -6.44
C LYS A 309 -37.21 -8.22 -6.36
N ASP A 310 -37.70 -9.29 -6.99
CA ASP A 310 -39.12 -9.61 -7.02
C ASP A 310 -39.61 -10.10 -5.63
N ILE A 311 -38.82 -10.90 -4.92
CA ILE A 311 -39.11 -11.33 -3.53
C ILE A 311 -39.19 -10.10 -2.61
N MET A 312 -38.22 -9.18 -2.68
CA MET A 312 -38.24 -7.95 -1.87
C MET A 312 -39.51 -7.14 -2.11
N LYS A 313 -39.97 -7.06 -3.36
CA LYS A 313 -41.19 -6.34 -3.73
C LYS A 313 -42.45 -7.07 -3.25
N GLU A 314 -42.51 -8.39 -3.38
CA GLU A 314 -43.63 -9.22 -2.93
C GLU A 314 -43.86 -9.10 -1.41
N HIS A 315 -42.77 -9.14 -0.64
CA HIS A 315 -42.80 -9.02 0.81
C HIS A 315 -42.75 -7.57 1.32
N ASN A 316 -42.75 -6.57 0.42
CA ASN A 316 -42.66 -5.15 0.76
C ASN A 316 -41.49 -4.83 1.72
N LEU A 317 -40.35 -5.48 1.53
CA LEU A 317 -39.13 -5.28 2.31
C LEU A 317 -38.17 -4.37 1.53
N PRO A 318 -37.68 -3.27 2.13
CA PRO A 318 -36.68 -2.41 1.46
C PRO A 318 -35.34 -3.12 1.30
N TYR A 319 -35.00 -3.98 2.26
CA TYR A 319 -33.85 -4.88 2.27
C TYR A 319 -34.09 -5.95 3.33
N ILE A 320 -33.28 -7.00 3.30
CA ILE A 320 -33.18 -8.00 4.37
C ILE A 320 -31.73 -8.07 4.88
N PRO A 321 -31.46 -7.96 6.20
CA PRO A 321 -30.12 -8.16 6.71
C PRO A 321 -29.64 -9.57 6.41
N GLU A 322 -28.47 -9.70 5.78
CA GLU A 322 -27.91 -10.97 5.35
C GLU A 322 -26.50 -11.20 5.90
N ALA A 323 -26.19 -12.44 6.27
CA ALA A 323 -24.94 -12.84 6.88
C ALA A 323 -23.96 -13.44 5.86
N HIS A 324 -22.88 -12.70 5.62
CA HIS A 324 -21.85 -13.06 4.66
C HIS A 324 -20.49 -13.32 5.31
N ASN A 325 -19.77 -14.32 4.83
CA ASN A 325 -18.40 -14.56 5.25
C ASN A 325 -17.44 -14.16 4.15
N TYR A 326 -16.37 -13.49 4.55
CA TYR A 326 -15.29 -13.07 3.68
C TYR A 326 -14.00 -13.00 4.50
N LEU A 327 -12.85 -12.85 3.82
CA LEU A 327 -11.58 -12.66 4.49
C LEU A 327 -11.24 -11.17 4.55
N ARG A 328 -10.57 -10.74 5.62
CA ARG A 328 -10.06 -9.37 5.75
C ARG A 328 -8.59 -9.39 6.13
N VAL A 329 -7.80 -8.58 5.46
CA VAL A 329 -6.40 -8.30 5.82
C VAL A 329 -6.20 -6.80 5.90
N SER A 330 -5.80 -6.30 7.08
CA SER A 330 -5.85 -4.86 7.39
C SER A 330 -7.28 -4.30 7.11
N ASN A 331 -7.43 -3.33 6.22
CA ASN A 331 -8.74 -2.78 5.83
C ASN A 331 -9.33 -3.39 4.55
N TYR A 332 -8.72 -4.43 3.98
CA TYR A 332 -9.12 -4.94 2.68
C TYR A 332 -9.99 -6.19 2.80
N ILE A 333 -11.16 -6.17 2.18
CA ILE A 333 -12.05 -7.33 2.02
C ILE A 333 -11.58 -8.16 0.83
N MET A 334 -11.37 -9.46 1.05
CA MET A 334 -11.12 -10.44 0.00
C MET A 334 -12.30 -11.40 -0.04
N ASP A 335 -13.10 -11.33 -1.11
CA ASP A 335 -14.27 -12.18 -1.31
C ASP A 335 -14.07 -13.20 -2.46
N PHE A 336 -13.99 -14.46 -2.08
CA PHE A 336 -13.82 -15.62 -2.96
C PHE A 336 -15.14 -16.38 -3.19
N THR A 337 -16.29 -15.74 -2.98
CA THR A 337 -17.60 -16.39 -3.16
C THR A 337 -17.85 -16.79 -4.62
N GLY A 338 -17.36 -16.01 -5.58
CA GLY A 338 -17.45 -16.33 -7.02
C GLY A 338 -18.81 -16.01 -7.67
N ILE A 339 -19.60 -15.11 -7.07
CA ILE A 339 -20.92 -14.70 -7.58
C ILE A 339 -21.00 -13.21 -7.92
N GLY A 340 -19.85 -12.53 -8.08
CA GLY A 340 -19.80 -11.14 -8.52
C GLY A 340 -20.23 -10.11 -7.48
N ILE A 341 -20.13 -10.43 -6.17
CA ILE A 341 -20.26 -9.44 -5.10
C ILE A 341 -19.18 -8.38 -5.33
N ASN A 342 -19.58 -7.13 -5.55
CA ASN A 342 -18.66 -6.02 -5.70
C ASN A 342 -18.17 -5.62 -4.31
N GLU A 343 -16.93 -5.99 -3.97
CA GLU A 343 -16.27 -5.71 -2.67
C GLU A 343 -16.46 -4.24 -2.24
N THR A 344 -16.34 -3.30 -3.18
CA THR A 344 -16.53 -1.85 -2.95
C THR A 344 -17.95 -1.43 -2.63
N LYS A 345 -18.97 -2.13 -3.17
CA LYS A 345 -20.38 -1.85 -2.83
C LYS A 345 -20.79 -2.56 -1.55
N PHE A 346 -20.24 -3.74 -1.30
CA PHE A 346 -20.48 -4.52 -0.10
C PHE A 346 -20.10 -3.73 1.17
N GLU A 347 -18.95 -3.02 1.18
CA GLU A 347 -18.56 -2.17 2.32
C GLU A 347 -19.56 -1.05 2.62
N LEU A 348 -20.24 -0.49 1.60
CA LEU A 348 -21.17 0.62 1.79
C LEU A 348 -22.51 0.19 2.41
N ASP A 349 -22.87 -1.08 2.29
CA ASP A 349 -24.11 -1.67 2.80
C ASP A 349 -23.92 -2.47 4.10
N LEU A 350 -22.70 -2.49 4.65
CA LEU A 350 -22.36 -3.22 5.87
C LEU A 350 -23.00 -2.58 7.11
N LEU A 351 -23.68 -3.39 7.90
CA LEU A 351 -24.36 -3.01 9.14
C LEU A 351 -23.48 -3.28 10.37
N GLN A 352 -22.83 -4.45 10.39
CA GLN A 352 -21.97 -4.88 11.47
C GLN A 352 -20.98 -5.94 10.95
N GLU A 353 -19.80 -6.01 11.54
CA GLU A 353 -18.85 -7.10 11.32
C GLU A 353 -18.29 -7.60 12.65
N ILE A 354 -18.00 -8.90 12.69
CA ILE A 354 -17.22 -9.53 13.77
C ILE A 354 -16.21 -10.49 13.16
N GLU A 355 -15.05 -10.60 13.80
CA GLU A 355 -14.09 -11.67 13.50
C GLU A 355 -14.62 -13.00 14.06
N ILE A 356 -14.55 -14.06 13.26
CA ILE A 356 -14.94 -15.41 13.64
C ILE A 356 -13.82 -16.41 13.32
N GLN A 357 -13.84 -17.55 13.99
CA GLN A 357 -12.98 -18.69 13.70
C GLN A 357 -13.60 -19.60 12.61
N ALA A 358 -12.78 -20.44 11.99
CA ALA A 358 -13.20 -21.27 10.86
C ALA A 358 -14.21 -22.38 11.24
N ASP A 359 -14.29 -22.75 12.51
CA ASP A 359 -15.29 -23.64 13.12
C ASP A 359 -16.61 -22.93 13.46
N GLN A 360 -16.62 -21.59 13.51
CA GLN A 360 -17.81 -20.79 13.84
C GLN A 360 -18.69 -20.48 12.62
N ILE A 361 -18.38 -21.02 11.44
CA ILE A 361 -19.10 -20.72 10.19
C ILE A 361 -20.52 -21.33 10.12
N THR A 362 -20.87 -22.21 11.07
CA THR A 362 -22.13 -22.96 11.07
C THR A 362 -23.09 -22.45 12.14
N ASP A 363 -23.17 -23.11 13.29
CA ASP A 363 -24.18 -22.83 14.31
C ASP A 363 -24.04 -21.43 14.91
N PHE A 364 -22.81 -21.01 15.18
CA PHE A 364 -22.54 -19.66 15.67
C PHE A 364 -23.03 -18.59 14.68
N LYS A 365 -22.73 -18.74 13.39
CA LYS A 365 -23.22 -17.83 12.35
C LYS A 365 -24.74 -17.74 12.31
N VAL A 366 -25.42 -18.88 12.35
CA VAL A 366 -26.89 -18.94 12.30
C VAL A 366 -27.50 -18.25 13.53
N GLN A 367 -26.97 -18.54 14.72
CA GLN A 367 -27.43 -17.91 15.97
C GLN A 367 -27.20 -16.39 15.95
N TYR A 368 -26.02 -15.96 15.51
CA TYR A 368 -25.66 -14.55 15.40
C TYR A 368 -26.60 -13.81 14.44
N HIS A 369 -26.86 -14.39 13.26
CA HIS A 369 -27.76 -13.80 12.26
C HIS A 369 -29.20 -13.75 12.76
N ARG A 370 -29.72 -14.83 13.34
CA ARG A 370 -31.07 -14.86 13.93
C ARG A 370 -31.23 -13.85 15.06
N GLY A 371 -30.23 -13.71 15.93
CA GLY A 371 -30.21 -12.70 16.99
C GLY A 371 -30.30 -11.29 16.43
N TYR A 372 -29.52 -10.99 15.39
CA TYR A 372 -29.58 -9.70 14.72
C TYR A 372 -30.93 -9.44 14.03
N LEU A 373 -31.49 -10.44 13.33
CA LEU A 373 -32.79 -10.30 12.68
C LEU A 373 -33.90 -10.04 13.70
N ALA A 374 -33.88 -10.68 14.86
CA ALA A 374 -34.84 -10.42 15.93
C ALA A 374 -34.78 -8.95 16.39
N GLN A 375 -33.58 -8.42 16.62
CA GLN A 375 -33.39 -7.01 16.97
C GLN A 375 -33.85 -6.08 15.84
N TRP A 376 -33.50 -6.40 14.59
CA TRP A 376 -33.87 -5.61 13.42
C TRP A 376 -35.38 -5.52 13.22
N ILE A 377 -36.12 -6.61 13.47
CA ILE A 377 -37.59 -6.65 13.45
C ILE A 377 -38.16 -5.66 14.47
N GLU A 378 -37.65 -5.69 15.70
CA GLU A 378 -38.12 -4.81 16.78
C GLU A 378 -37.83 -3.34 16.49
N ASP A 379 -36.63 -3.03 15.99
CA ASP A 379 -36.16 -1.67 15.72
C ASP A 379 -36.90 -1.03 14.54
N ASN A 380 -37.17 -1.81 13.48
CA ASN A 380 -37.73 -1.32 12.23
C ASN A 380 -39.24 -1.62 12.08
N LYS A 381 -39.85 -2.22 13.11
CA LYS A 381 -41.28 -2.59 13.12
C LYS A 381 -41.69 -3.41 11.90
N ILE A 382 -40.86 -4.39 11.57
CA ILE A 382 -41.06 -5.27 10.42
C ILE A 382 -42.29 -6.16 10.67
N PRO A 383 -43.25 -6.26 9.73
CA PRO A 383 -44.50 -6.98 9.92
C PRO A 383 -44.36 -8.50 9.70
N TYR A 384 -43.24 -9.08 10.14
CA TYR A 384 -42.92 -10.51 10.03
C TYR A 384 -42.32 -11.01 11.34
N SER A 385 -42.67 -12.24 11.71
CA SER A 385 -41.97 -12.98 12.76
C SER A 385 -40.57 -13.37 12.31
N LEU A 386 -39.70 -13.75 13.25
CA LEU A 386 -38.34 -14.19 12.96
C LEU A 386 -38.32 -15.39 12.00
N ASP A 387 -39.23 -16.35 12.16
CA ASP A 387 -39.27 -17.55 11.32
C ASP A 387 -39.82 -17.27 9.92
N GLU A 388 -40.81 -16.37 9.79
CA GLU A 388 -41.27 -15.90 8.48
C GLU A 388 -40.15 -15.16 7.74
N LEU A 389 -39.47 -14.24 8.42
CA LEU A 389 -38.36 -13.50 7.83
C LEU A 389 -37.19 -14.43 7.45
N TRP A 390 -36.90 -15.44 8.28
CA TRP A 390 -35.91 -16.46 7.97
C TRP A 390 -36.30 -17.27 6.73
N SER A 391 -37.59 -17.60 6.58
CA SER A 391 -38.10 -18.29 5.38
C SER A 391 -37.93 -17.45 4.11
N ILE A 392 -38.27 -16.15 4.18
CA ILE A 392 -38.06 -15.21 3.07
C ILE A 392 -36.57 -15.12 2.70
N ARG A 393 -35.70 -15.10 3.71
CA ARG A 393 -34.25 -15.13 3.52
C ARG A 393 -33.78 -16.41 2.83
N GLU A 394 -34.26 -17.58 3.22
CA GLU A 394 -33.91 -18.85 2.58
C GLU A 394 -34.34 -18.88 1.10
N GLU A 395 -35.49 -18.30 0.77
CA GLU A 395 -35.95 -18.15 -0.61
C GLU A 395 -35.00 -17.26 -1.42
N CYS A 396 -34.58 -16.12 -0.87
CA CYS A 396 -33.57 -15.25 -1.47
C CYS A 396 -32.26 -16.00 -1.78
N ILE A 397 -31.74 -16.75 -0.81
CA ILE A 397 -30.52 -17.54 -1.00
C ILE A 397 -30.70 -18.65 -2.04
N GLY A 398 -31.88 -19.26 -2.10
CA GLY A 398 -32.23 -20.26 -3.11
C GLY A 398 -32.13 -19.71 -4.53
N LEU A 399 -32.56 -18.46 -4.76
CA LEU A 399 -32.42 -17.81 -6.07
C LEU A 399 -30.97 -17.54 -6.44
N ILE A 400 -30.16 -17.04 -5.48
CA ILE A 400 -28.74 -16.72 -5.71
C ILE A 400 -27.94 -17.97 -6.11
N GLY A 401 -28.21 -19.12 -5.48
CA GLY A 401 -27.55 -20.39 -5.81
C GLY A 401 -27.93 -20.98 -7.17
N ASN A 402 -29.05 -20.53 -7.75
CA ASN A 402 -29.58 -21.04 -9.02
C ASN A 402 -29.29 -20.13 -10.23
N VAL A 403 -28.66 -18.97 -10.02
CA VAL A 403 -28.23 -18.11 -11.12
C VAL A 403 -27.16 -18.88 -11.91
N LYS A 404 -27.51 -19.30 -13.13
CA LYS A 404 -26.56 -19.90 -14.07
C LYS A 404 -25.38 -18.93 -14.25
N GLN A 405 -24.20 -19.36 -13.81
CA GLN A 405 -22.93 -18.68 -14.01
C GLN A 405 -22.57 -18.61 -15.50
#